data_AF-A0A5B6UJ79-F1
#
_entry.id   AF-A0A5B6UJ79-F1
#
_cell.length_a   1.000
_cell.length_b   1.000
_cell.length_c   1.000
_cell.angle_alpha   90.00
_cell.angle_beta   90.00
_cell.angle_gamma   90.00
#
_symmetry.space_group_name_H-M   'P 1'
#
loop_
_entity.id
_entity.type
_entity.pdbx_description
1 polymer ?
#
loop_
_entity_poly.entity_id
_entity_poly.type
_entity_poly.pdbx_seq_one_letter_code
_entity_poly.pdbx_strand_id
1 'polypeptide(L)'
;MIRKKVKLAYITNGSSRKATYKKRNKGLMKKMSELSTLCGIDACVIMYSPYKSQPEVWPSPKGVQQVLSKFKMIPKMEQRNNMVNQESFLSQRTIKVVEQLKKHCKDNREKEMTQVMFNNICNKWVIHGLNFGDINDLNLLLDEKMSNIDKRMDAFAMTSLYTQEASSSLSSSMVALPPMTMVMPKAMPRTYHNHFP
;
A
#
# COMPACT_ATOMS: atom_id res chain seq x y z
N MET A 1 20.19 9.47 17.49
CA MET A 1 20.05 8.11 16.92
C MET A 1 18.74 8.02 16.15
N ILE A 2 18.78 7.74 14.84
CA ILE A 2 17.56 7.59 14.01
C ILE A 2 16.89 6.25 14.37
N ARG A 3 15.63 6.30 14.82
CA ARG A 3 14.84 5.09 15.08
C ARG A 3 14.45 4.43 13.75
N LYS A 4 15.03 3.26 13.46
CA LYS A 4 14.60 2.43 12.33
C LYS A 4 13.19 1.88 12.59
N LYS A 5 12.36 1.87 11.55
CA LYS A 5 11.02 1.26 11.59
C LYS A 5 11.16 -0.23 11.90
N VAL A 6 10.42 -0.71 12.91
CA VAL A 6 10.51 -2.12 13.35
C VAL A 6 9.58 -2.99 12.49
N LYS A 7 10.10 -4.09 11.96
CA LYS A 7 9.31 -5.12 11.28
C LYS A 7 8.44 -5.85 12.31
N LEU A 8 7.14 -5.99 12.04
CA LEU A 8 6.21 -6.76 12.88
C LEU A 8 6.33 -8.25 12.56
N ALA A 9 7.46 -8.84 12.93
CA ALA A 9 7.77 -10.26 12.78
C ALA A 9 8.41 -10.80 14.07
N TYR A 10 8.51 -12.12 14.18
CA TYR A 10 9.19 -12.75 15.31
C TYR A 10 10.66 -12.30 15.39
N ILE A 11 11.10 -11.87 16.57
CA ILE A 11 12.50 -11.45 16.81
C ILE A 11 13.31 -12.71 17.10
N THR A 12 14.19 -13.12 16.19
CA THR A 12 14.98 -14.35 16.32
C THR A 12 15.98 -14.27 17.47
N ASN A 13 16.72 -13.15 17.59
CA ASN A 13 17.68 -12.91 18.65
C ASN A 13 17.02 -12.88 20.04
N GLY A 14 17.40 -13.82 20.91
CA GLY A 14 16.76 -14.01 22.23
C GLY A 14 16.89 -12.82 23.18
N SER A 15 18.09 -12.22 23.28
CA SER A 15 18.35 -11.06 24.14
C SER A 15 17.55 -9.84 23.69
N SER A 16 17.54 -9.57 22.38
CA SER A 16 16.77 -8.49 21.76
C SER A 16 15.26 -8.70 21.94
N ARG A 17 14.79 -9.95 21.80
CA ARG A 17 13.40 -10.34 22.02
C ARG A 17 12.99 -10.11 23.47
N LYS A 18 13.81 -10.53 24.45
CA LYS A 18 13.55 -10.33 25.89
C LYS A 18 13.53 -8.86 26.29
N ALA A 19 14.48 -8.07 25.80
CA ALA A 19 14.52 -6.61 26.05
C ALA A 19 13.30 -5.91 25.45
N THR A 20 12.94 -6.27 24.21
CA THR A 20 11.75 -5.73 23.53
C THR A 20 10.47 -6.12 24.25
N TYR A 21 10.34 -7.38 24.69
CA TYR A 21 9.21 -7.86 25.49
C TYR A 21 9.02 -7.00 26.74
N LYS A 22 10.07 -6.83 27.56
CA LYS A 22 9.99 -6.02 28.79
C LYS A 22 9.53 -4.58 28.50
N LYS A 23 10.11 -3.95 27.47
CA LYS A 23 9.79 -2.57 27.10
C LYS A 23 8.35 -2.43 26.57
N ARG A 24 7.92 -3.32 25.67
CA ARG A 24 6.58 -3.31 25.08
C ARG A 24 5.51 -3.69 26.09
N ASN A 25 5.77 -4.67 26.97
CA ASN A 25 4.81 -5.06 27.99
C ASN A 25 4.54 -3.89 28.97
N LYS A 26 5.60 -3.24 29.47
CA LYS A 26 5.45 -2.04 30.30
C LYS A 26 4.70 -0.92 29.57
N GLY A 27 5.01 -0.70 28.29
CA GLY A 27 4.31 0.27 27.46
C GLY A 27 2.82 -0.05 27.27
N LEU A 28 2.49 -1.32 27.03
CA LEU A 28 1.12 -1.79 26.88
C LEU A 28 0.31 -1.58 28.16
N MET A 29 0.84 -2.00 29.32
CA MET A 29 0.16 -1.78 30.60
C MET A 29 -0.08 -0.29 30.89
N LYS A 30 0.92 0.56 30.58
CA LYS A 30 0.76 2.01 30.72
C LYS A 30 -0.35 2.55 29.81
N LYS A 31 -0.36 2.15 28.53
CA LYS A 31 -1.40 2.55 27.58
C LYS A 31 -2.77 2.05 27.98
N MET A 32 -2.87 0.87 28.56
CA MET A 32 -4.13 0.36 29.07
C MET A 32 -4.66 1.17 30.25
N SER A 33 -3.78 1.56 31.17
CA SER A 33 -4.15 2.43 32.28
C SER A 33 -4.60 3.81 31.82
N GLU A 34 -3.89 4.41 30.84
CA GLU A 34 -4.28 5.68 30.23
C GLU A 34 -5.66 5.56 29.56
N LEU A 35 -5.88 4.51 28.75
CA LEU A 35 -7.15 4.28 28.06
C LEU A 35 -8.32 4.06 29.03
N SER A 36 -8.13 3.21 30.04
CA SER A 36 -9.15 2.92 31.05
C SER A 36 -9.52 4.19 31.83
N THR A 37 -8.53 5.02 32.19
CA THR A 37 -8.76 6.28 32.91
C THR A 37 -9.46 7.31 32.05
N LEU A 38 -8.99 7.52 30.81
CA LEU A 38 -9.51 8.57 29.93
C LEU A 38 -10.91 8.27 29.40
N CYS A 39 -11.21 6.99 29.16
CA CYS A 39 -12.49 6.58 28.60
C CYS A 39 -13.47 6.02 29.65
N GLY A 40 -13.04 5.87 30.92
CA GLY A 40 -13.88 5.30 31.98
C GLY A 40 -14.29 3.85 31.71
N ILE A 41 -13.44 3.07 31.02
CA ILE A 41 -13.77 1.69 30.62
C ILE A 41 -13.16 0.67 31.59
N ASP A 42 -13.92 -0.38 31.89
CA ASP A 42 -13.42 -1.57 32.57
C ASP A 42 -12.58 -2.39 31.61
N ALA A 43 -11.30 -2.60 31.96
CA ALA A 43 -10.42 -3.33 31.09
C ALA A 43 -9.29 -4.03 31.85
N CYS A 44 -8.77 -5.10 31.26
CA CYS A 44 -7.69 -5.87 31.84
C CYS A 44 -6.73 -6.40 30.77
N VAL A 45 -5.49 -6.66 31.17
CA VAL A 45 -4.48 -7.31 30.31
C VAL A 45 -3.94 -8.53 31.03
N ILE A 46 -3.84 -9.63 30.28
CA ILE A 46 -3.20 -10.87 30.72
C ILE A 46 -2.11 -11.20 29.70
N MET A 47 -0.86 -11.24 30.15
CA MET A 47 0.30 -11.45 29.28
C MET A 47 1.08 -12.68 29.73
N TYR A 48 1.10 -13.70 28.87
CA TYR A 48 1.96 -14.87 29.05
C TYR A 48 3.33 -14.64 28.41
N SER A 49 4.36 -15.21 29.03
CA SER A 49 5.74 -15.03 28.57
C SER A 49 6.56 -16.28 28.83
N PRO A 50 7.46 -16.68 27.92
CA PRO A 50 8.40 -17.77 28.18
C PRO A 50 9.47 -17.37 29.23
N TYR A 51 9.51 -16.12 29.66
CA TYR A 51 10.52 -15.61 30.61
C TYR A 51 10.04 -15.58 32.06
N LYS A 52 8.76 -15.91 32.31
CA LYS A 52 8.14 -15.92 33.64
C LYS A 52 7.24 -17.14 33.77
N SER A 53 7.20 -17.74 34.95
CA SER A 53 6.32 -18.86 35.26
C SER A 53 4.85 -18.45 35.38
N GLN A 54 4.60 -17.23 35.84
CA GLN A 54 3.26 -16.66 36.00
C GLN A 54 2.98 -15.56 34.97
N PRO A 55 1.72 -15.40 34.53
CA PRO A 55 1.35 -14.31 33.63
C PRO A 55 1.48 -12.95 34.33
N GLU A 56 1.90 -11.95 33.56
CA GLU A 56 1.83 -10.56 34.00
C GLU A 56 0.41 -10.05 33.77
N VAL A 57 -0.20 -9.52 34.82
CA VAL A 57 -1.59 -9.05 34.79
C VAL A 57 -1.68 -7.59 35.21
N TRP A 58 -2.66 -6.89 34.64
CA TRP A 58 -3.04 -5.52 35.00
C TRP A 58 -4.57 -5.40 35.00
N PRO A 59 -5.20 -4.66 35.93
CA PRO A 59 -4.59 -3.77 36.94
C PRO A 59 -4.04 -4.48 38.18
N SER A 60 -4.71 -5.53 38.63
CA SER A 60 -4.28 -6.42 39.71
C SER A 60 -4.95 -7.78 39.51
N PRO A 61 -4.46 -8.87 40.12
CA PRO A 61 -5.11 -10.17 39.99
C PRO A 61 -6.61 -10.14 40.32
N LYS A 62 -7.00 -9.44 41.40
CA LYS A 62 -8.41 -9.25 41.77
C LYS A 62 -9.17 -8.41 40.75
N GLY A 63 -8.58 -7.33 40.27
CA GLY A 63 -9.21 -6.46 39.25
C GLY A 63 -9.44 -7.19 37.93
N VAL A 64 -8.48 -8.01 37.48
CA VAL A 64 -8.66 -8.86 36.29
C VAL A 64 -9.82 -9.83 36.48
N GLN A 65 -9.91 -10.49 37.64
CA GLN A 65 -11.03 -11.40 37.93
C GLN A 65 -12.38 -10.69 37.90
N GLN A 66 -12.47 -9.45 38.39
CA GLN A 66 -13.69 -8.66 38.31
C GLN A 66 -14.09 -8.36 36.86
N VAL A 67 -13.16 -7.90 36.03
CA VAL A 67 -13.41 -7.63 34.61
C VAL A 67 -13.82 -8.91 33.87
N LEU A 68 -13.13 -10.02 34.11
CA LEU A 68 -13.49 -11.32 33.52
C LEU A 68 -14.87 -11.82 33.96
N SER A 69 -15.23 -11.59 35.22
CA SER A 69 -16.55 -11.98 35.74
C SER A 69 -17.65 -11.19 35.05
N LYS A 70 -17.49 -9.86 34.93
CA LYS A 70 -18.41 -9.00 34.17
C LYS A 70 -18.51 -9.45 32.70
N PHE A 71 -17.39 -9.73 32.06
CA PHE A 71 -17.36 -10.21 30.67
C PHE A 71 -18.14 -11.52 30.48
N LYS A 72 -18.00 -12.47 31.41
CA LYS A 72 -18.72 -13.75 31.37
C LYS A 72 -20.24 -13.61 31.56
N MET A 73 -20.70 -12.54 32.20
CA MET A 73 -22.13 -12.25 32.39
C MET A 73 -22.80 -11.69 31.12
N ILE A 74 -22.03 -11.18 30.16
CA ILE A 74 -22.54 -10.66 28.88
C ILE A 74 -23.01 -11.84 28.01
N PRO A 75 -24.12 -11.73 27.25
CA PRO A 75 -24.55 -12.78 26.32
C PRO A 75 -23.46 -13.16 25.29
N LYS A 76 -23.34 -14.46 24.96
CA LYS A 76 -22.28 -14.97 24.05
C LYS A 76 -22.23 -14.30 22.68
N MET A 77 -23.37 -13.83 22.15
CA MET A 77 -23.40 -13.10 20.88
C MET A 77 -22.70 -11.75 21.01
N GLU A 78 -22.99 -11.03 22.09
CA GLU A 78 -22.36 -9.74 22.38
C GLU A 78 -20.88 -9.87 22.78
N GLN A 79 -20.49 -10.94 23.49
CA GLN A 79 -19.09 -11.20 23.82
C GLN A 79 -18.19 -11.27 22.58
N ARG A 80 -18.72 -11.79 21.46
CA ARG A 80 -17.98 -11.90 20.20
C ARG A 80 -18.00 -10.61 19.37
N ASN A 81 -18.85 -9.65 19.70
CA ASN A 81 -18.89 -8.37 18.98
C ASN A 81 -17.53 -7.68 19.13
N ASN A 82 -16.87 -7.45 18.00
CA ASN A 82 -15.55 -6.83 17.92
C ASN A 82 -14.40 -7.62 18.57
N MET A 83 -14.60 -8.92 18.88
CA MET A 83 -13.51 -9.77 19.35
C MET A 83 -12.52 -10.00 18.21
N VAL A 84 -11.28 -9.55 18.40
CA VAL A 84 -10.17 -9.83 17.49
C VAL A 84 -9.30 -10.91 18.11
N ASN A 85 -9.12 -12.02 17.40
CA ASN A 85 -8.20 -13.07 17.81
C ASN A 85 -6.96 -13.10 16.90
N GLN A 86 -5.96 -13.89 17.28
CA GLN A 86 -4.71 -13.98 16.53
C GLN A 86 -4.94 -14.56 15.13
N GLU A 87 -5.80 -15.56 14.99
CA GLU A 87 -6.11 -16.21 13.72
C GLU A 87 -6.77 -15.23 12.74
N SER A 88 -7.82 -14.52 13.16
CA SER A 88 -8.51 -13.53 12.35
C SER A 88 -7.59 -12.38 11.95
N PHE A 89 -6.73 -11.93 12.87
CA PHE A 89 -5.73 -10.90 12.57
C PHE A 89 -4.69 -11.37 11.54
N LEU A 90 -4.19 -12.60 11.68
CA LEU A 90 -3.23 -13.17 10.73
C LEU A 90 -3.86 -13.42 9.38
N SER A 91 -5.10 -13.93 9.33
CA SER A 91 -5.86 -14.13 8.10
C SER A 91 -6.04 -12.80 7.34
N GLN A 92 -6.46 -11.73 8.02
CA GLN A 92 -6.56 -10.40 7.43
C GLN A 92 -5.22 -9.87 6.90
N ARG A 93 -4.12 -10.13 7.62
CA ARG A 93 -2.76 -9.77 7.17
C ARG A 93 -2.38 -10.54 5.91
N THR A 94 -2.68 -11.83 5.85
CA THR A 94 -2.44 -12.67 4.67
C THR A 94 -3.22 -12.15 3.47
N ILE A 95 -4.50 -11.86 3.63
CA ILE A 95 -5.34 -11.27 2.57
C ILE A 95 -4.72 -9.98 2.04
N LYS A 96 -4.29 -9.07 2.92
CA LYS A 96 -3.64 -7.81 2.50
C LYS A 96 -2.35 -8.04 1.72
N VAL A 97 -1.54 -9.01 2.13
CA VAL A 97 -0.29 -9.34 1.42
C VAL A 97 -0.57 -9.99 0.06
N VAL A 98 -1.57 -10.88 -0.02
CA VAL A 98 -2.00 -11.50 -1.28
C VAL A 98 -2.54 -10.45 -2.25
N GLU A 99 -3.35 -9.50 -1.78
CA GLU A 99 -3.88 -8.42 -2.62
C GLU A 99 -2.76 -7.52 -3.15
N GLN A 100 -1.77 -7.19 -2.31
CA GLN A 100 -0.58 -6.46 -2.74
C GLN A 100 0.22 -7.25 -3.77
N LEU A 101 0.39 -8.56 -3.58
CA LEU A 101 1.07 -9.42 -4.53
C LEU A 101 0.34 -9.45 -5.87
N LYS A 102 -0.99 -9.62 -5.86
CA LYS A 102 -1.83 -9.62 -7.07
C LYS A 102 -1.70 -8.30 -7.83
N LYS A 103 -1.70 -7.17 -7.13
CA LYS A 103 -1.45 -5.85 -7.73
C LYS A 103 -0.07 -5.79 -8.40
N HIS A 104 0.98 -6.21 -7.70
CA HIS A 104 2.33 -6.23 -8.25
C HIS A 104 2.47 -7.14 -9.47
N CYS A 105 1.83 -8.32 -9.46
CA CYS A 105 1.80 -9.21 -10.62
C CYS A 105 1.11 -8.54 -11.81
N LYS A 106 -0.04 -7.87 -11.61
CA LYS A 106 -0.73 -7.13 -12.67
C LYS A 106 0.14 -6.00 -13.22
N ASP A 107 0.73 -5.18 -12.34
CA ASP A 107 1.58 -4.06 -12.73
C ASP A 107 2.82 -4.53 -13.52
N ASN A 108 3.41 -5.66 -13.12
CA ASN A 108 4.53 -6.26 -13.85
C ASN A 108 4.09 -6.81 -15.21
N ARG A 109 2.94 -7.50 -15.26
CA ARG A 109 2.39 -8.04 -16.50
C ARG A 109 2.05 -6.96 -17.51
N GLU A 110 1.46 -5.84 -17.08
CA GLU A 110 1.20 -4.69 -17.95
C GLU A 110 2.51 -4.11 -18.51
N LYS A 111 3.56 -4.01 -17.70
CA LYS A 111 4.89 -3.53 -18.17
C LYS A 111 5.51 -4.47 -19.20
N GLU A 112 5.43 -5.78 -18.97
CA GLU A 112 5.89 -6.79 -19.93
C GLU A 112 5.14 -6.66 -21.26
N MET A 113 3.80 -6.61 -21.23
CA MET A 113 2.99 -6.48 -22.46
C MET A 113 3.21 -5.14 -23.16
N THR A 114 3.37 -4.05 -22.41
CA THR A 114 3.71 -2.73 -22.95
C THR A 114 5.06 -2.77 -23.66
N GLN A 115 6.06 -3.43 -23.07
CA GLN A 115 7.38 -3.58 -23.68
C GLN A 115 7.31 -4.42 -24.95
N VAL A 116 6.52 -5.50 -24.97
CA VAL A 116 6.26 -6.31 -26.16
C VAL A 116 5.61 -5.44 -27.25
N MET A 117 4.57 -4.67 -26.92
CA MET A 117 3.92 -3.75 -27.86
C MET A 117 4.92 -2.78 -28.49
N PHE A 118 5.73 -2.09 -27.68
CA PHE A 118 6.74 -1.14 -28.17
C PHE A 118 7.81 -1.78 -29.05
N ASN A 119 8.28 -2.99 -28.69
CA ASN A 119 9.27 -3.70 -29.49
C ASN A 119 8.73 -4.06 -30.88
N ASN A 120 7.47 -4.50 -30.96
CA ASN A 120 6.80 -4.80 -32.22
C ASN A 120 6.63 -3.55 -33.09
N ILE A 121 6.20 -2.41 -32.51
CA ILE A 121 6.08 -1.13 -33.24
C ILE A 121 7.44 -0.66 -33.78
N CYS A 122 8.51 -0.83 -33.00
CA CYS A 122 9.86 -0.43 -33.40
C CYS A 122 10.55 -1.41 -34.37
N ASN A 123 9.81 -2.33 -35.02
CA ASN A 123 10.31 -3.39 -35.90
C ASN A 123 11.38 -4.32 -35.27
N LYS A 124 11.42 -4.41 -33.93
CA LYS A 124 12.20 -5.42 -33.20
C LYS A 124 11.30 -6.61 -32.93
N TRP A 125 10.90 -7.31 -33.98
CA TRP A 125 9.95 -8.42 -33.93
C TRP A 125 10.44 -9.53 -32.99
N VAL A 126 9.80 -9.64 -31.82
CA VAL A 126 9.98 -10.74 -30.85
C VAL A 126 8.62 -11.41 -30.65
N ILE A 127 8.06 -11.99 -31.72
CA ILE A 127 6.81 -12.77 -31.63
C ILE A 127 7.11 -14.24 -31.25
N HIS A 128 8.36 -14.69 -31.38
CA HIS A 128 8.76 -16.08 -31.16
C HIS A 128 8.69 -16.60 -29.70
N GLY A 129 8.14 -15.83 -28.76
CA GLY A 129 8.04 -16.22 -27.34
C GLY A 129 6.68 -16.00 -26.69
N LEU A 130 5.65 -15.60 -27.44
CA LEU A 130 4.33 -15.31 -26.89
C LEU A 130 3.44 -16.55 -26.92
N ASN A 131 2.89 -16.93 -25.77
CA ASN A 131 1.83 -17.92 -25.69
C ASN A 131 0.45 -17.27 -25.96
N PHE A 132 -0.58 -18.09 -26.16
CA PHE A 132 -1.95 -17.62 -26.43
C PHE A 132 -2.49 -16.66 -25.36
N GLY A 133 -2.17 -16.89 -24.08
CA GLY A 133 -2.51 -15.99 -22.98
C GLY A 133 -1.79 -14.65 -23.07
N ASP A 134 -0.51 -14.62 -23.47
CA ASP A 134 0.22 -13.38 -23.71
C ASP A 134 -0.40 -12.57 -24.85
N ILE A 135 -0.85 -13.24 -25.91
CA ILE A 135 -1.54 -12.58 -27.04
C ILE A 135 -2.88 -12.00 -26.58
N ASN A 136 -3.65 -12.73 -25.77
CA ASN A 136 -4.91 -12.24 -25.23
C ASN A 136 -4.73 -11.04 -24.30
N ASP A 137 -3.72 -11.08 -23.42
CA ASP A 137 -3.37 -9.96 -22.55
C ASP A 137 -2.92 -8.73 -23.36
N LEU A 138 -2.17 -8.95 -24.46
CA LEU A 138 -1.76 -7.89 -25.38
C LEU A 138 -2.96 -7.26 -26.09
N ASN A 139 -3.91 -8.06 -26.58
CA ASN A 139 -5.14 -7.57 -27.20
C ASN A 139 -5.95 -6.71 -26.23
N LEU A 140 -6.14 -7.18 -24.99
CA LEU A 140 -6.85 -6.42 -23.95
C LEU A 140 -6.16 -5.08 -23.65
N LEU A 141 -4.82 -5.08 -23.60
CA LEU A 141 -4.04 -3.87 -23.42
C LEU A 141 -4.22 -2.90 -24.60
N LEU A 142 -4.19 -3.39 -25.83
CA LEU A 142 -4.41 -2.59 -27.04
C LEU A 142 -5.79 -1.95 -27.05
N ASP A 143 -6.84 -2.72 -26.75
CA ASP A 143 -8.21 -2.23 -26.66
C ASP A 143 -8.34 -1.12 -25.60
N GLU A 144 -7.70 -1.30 -24.44
CA GLU A 144 -7.67 -0.28 -23.39
C GLU A 144 -6.96 1.00 -23.86
N LYS A 145 -5.78 0.90 -24.49
CA LYS A 145 -5.04 2.06 -24.97
C LYS A 145 -5.77 2.77 -26.12
N MET A 146 -6.38 2.04 -27.05
CA MET A 146 -7.19 2.61 -28.14
C MET A 146 -8.40 3.36 -27.58
N SER A 147 -9.15 2.75 -26.65
CA SER A 147 -10.28 3.43 -25.98
C SER A 147 -9.85 4.70 -25.24
N ASN A 148 -8.64 4.73 -24.66
CA ASN A 148 -8.10 5.94 -24.04
C ASN A 148 -7.81 7.03 -25.07
N ILE A 149 -7.23 6.66 -26.22
CA ILE A 149 -6.97 7.59 -27.33
C ILE A 149 -8.29 8.19 -27.83
N ASP A 150 -9.32 7.37 -28.05
CA ASP A 150 -10.64 7.83 -28.49
C ASP A 150 -11.23 8.85 -27.49
N LYS A 151 -11.22 8.53 -26.19
CA LYS A 151 -11.69 9.45 -25.13
C LYS A 151 -10.91 10.77 -25.12
N ARG A 152 -9.60 10.72 -25.37
CA ARG A 152 -8.77 11.92 -25.45
C ARG A 152 -9.10 12.73 -26.70
N MET A 153 -9.30 12.09 -27.85
CA MET A 153 -9.72 12.74 -29.08
C MET A 153 -11.05 13.47 -28.89
N ASP A 154 -12.04 12.82 -28.27
CA ASP A 154 -13.33 13.43 -27.94
C ASP A 154 -13.19 14.63 -27.01
N ALA A 155 -12.36 14.51 -25.96
CA ALA A 155 -12.12 15.61 -25.03
C ALA A 155 -11.44 16.82 -25.72
N PHE A 156 -10.52 16.58 -26.65
CA PHE A 156 -9.91 17.64 -27.46
C PHE A 156 -10.93 18.31 -28.38
N ALA A 157 -11.79 17.52 -29.04
CA ALA A 157 -12.84 18.04 -29.91
C ALA A 157 -13.85 18.92 -29.14
N MET A 158 -14.25 18.49 -27.93
CA MET A 158 -15.15 19.27 -27.07
C MET A 158 -14.49 20.55 -26.56
N THR A 159 -13.21 20.52 -26.19
CA THR A 159 -12.47 21.72 -25.75
C THR A 159 -12.33 22.74 -26.89
N SER A 160 -12.19 22.28 -28.14
CA SER A 160 -12.17 23.15 -29.32
C SER A 160 -13.51 23.89 -29.52
N LEU A 161 -14.64 23.25 -29.23
CA LEU A 161 -15.97 23.83 -29.40
C LEU A 161 -16.27 24.93 -28.37
N TYR A 162 -15.88 24.75 -27.10
CA TYR A 162 -16.05 25.78 -26.06
C TYR A 162 -15.14 27.01 -26.23
N THR A 163 -14.00 26.87 -26.92
CA THR A 163 -13.10 28.01 -27.22
C THR A 163 -13.62 28.84 -28.41
N GLN A 164 -14.48 28.25 -29.25
CA GLN A 164 -15.06 28.91 -30.42
C GLN A 164 -16.31 29.73 -30.08
N GLU A 165 -17.05 29.41 -29.01
CA GLU A 165 -18.17 30.24 -28.54
C GLU A 165 -17.70 31.54 -27.86
N ALA A 166 -16.54 31.53 -27.18
CA ALA A 166 -15.98 32.73 -26.54
C ALA A 166 -15.33 33.73 -27.52
N SER A 167 -15.08 33.33 -28.78
CA SER A 167 -14.45 34.19 -29.81
C SER A 167 -15.44 34.79 -30.82
N SER A 168 -16.75 34.53 -30.68
CA SER A 168 -17.79 35.20 -31.49
C SER A 168 -18.07 36.65 -31.05
N SER A 169 -17.46 37.12 -29.95
CA SER A 169 -17.48 38.53 -29.55
C SER A 169 -16.05 39.02 -29.24
N LEU A 170 -15.27 39.33 -30.28
CA LEU A 170 -14.38 40.50 -30.35
C LEU A 170 -13.57 40.46 -31.65
N SER A 171 -13.81 41.47 -32.47
CA SER A 171 -13.07 41.77 -33.69
C SER A 171 -11.57 42.01 -33.42
N SER A 172 -10.74 41.51 -34.34
CA SER A 172 -9.46 42.06 -34.78
C SER A 172 -8.44 42.48 -33.70
N SER A 173 -7.46 41.62 -33.46
CA SER A 173 -6.10 42.05 -33.10
C SER A 173 -5.11 40.92 -33.41
N MET A 174 -4.11 41.21 -34.26
CA MET A 174 -2.96 40.37 -34.51
C MET A 174 -2.14 40.23 -33.22
N VAL A 175 -2.23 39.08 -32.55
CA VAL A 175 -1.30 38.74 -31.45
C VAL A 175 -0.25 37.78 -32.00
N ALA A 176 0.98 38.27 -32.06
CA ALA A 176 2.16 37.49 -32.43
C ALA A 176 2.32 36.29 -31.48
N LEU A 177 2.51 35.10 -32.05
CA LEU A 177 2.85 33.89 -31.31
C LEU A 177 4.20 34.08 -30.62
N PRO A 178 4.34 33.77 -29.31
CA PRO A 178 5.63 33.72 -28.67
C PRO A 178 6.46 32.55 -29.23
N PRO A 179 7.78 32.70 -29.38
CA PRO A 179 8.62 31.65 -29.94
C PRO A 179 8.64 30.42 -29.01
N MET A 180 8.40 29.24 -29.59
CA MET A 180 8.59 27.98 -28.88
C MET A 180 10.05 27.82 -28.48
N THR A 181 10.34 27.95 -27.19
CA THR A 181 11.62 27.50 -26.64
C THR A 181 11.65 25.98 -26.66
N MET A 182 12.46 25.40 -27.55
CA MET A 182 12.79 23.99 -27.52
C MET A 182 13.56 23.68 -26.24
N VAL A 183 12.91 22.98 -25.30
CA VAL A 183 13.62 22.38 -24.16
C VAL A 183 14.37 21.15 -24.68
N MET A 184 15.66 21.32 -24.92
CA MET A 184 16.57 20.21 -25.22
C MET A 184 16.60 19.22 -24.05
N PRO A 185 16.52 17.89 -24.29
CA PRO A 185 16.70 16.91 -23.24
C PRO A 185 18.09 17.03 -22.62
N LYS A 186 18.15 17.08 -21.29
CA LYS A 186 19.41 17.13 -20.54
C LYS A 186 20.18 15.83 -20.80
N ALA A 187 21.35 15.93 -21.43
CA ALA A 187 22.22 14.78 -21.67
C ALA A 187 22.62 14.13 -20.33
N MET A 188 22.40 12.82 -20.23
CA MET A 188 22.93 12.02 -19.11
C MET A 188 24.47 12.02 -19.17
N PRO A 189 25.18 12.23 -18.04
CA PRO A 189 26.62 12.04 -18.00
C PRO A 189 26.94 10.55 -18.24
N ARG A 190 27.76 10.27 -19.26
CA ARG A 190 28.48 8.99 -19.38
C ARG A 190 29.47 8.92 -18.22
N THR A 191 29.14 8.15 -17.19
CA THR A 191 30.14 7.68 -16.23
C THR A 191 31.00 6.64 -16.94
N TYR A 192 32.20 7.03 -17.36
CA TYR A 192 33.26 6.09 -17.73
C TYR A 192 33.69 5.35 -16.46
N HIS A 193 33.30 4.09 -16.35
CA HIS A 193 34.02 3.15 -15.50
C HIS A 193 35.32 2.80 -16.21
N ASN A 194 36.41 3.45 -15.81
CA ASN A 194 37.74 2.93 -16.10
C ASN A 194 37.99 1.73 -15.19
N HIS A 195 38.24 0.62 -15.84
CA HIS A 195 38.60 -0.65 -15.24
C HIS A 195 40.10 -0.88 -15.48
N PHE A 196 40.80 -1.18 -14.38
CA PHE A 196 42.10 -1.88 -14.25
C PHE A 196 43.42 -1.10 -14.50
N PRO A 197 44.55 -1.58 -13.94
CA PRO A 197 44.75 -2.78 -13.11
C PRO A 197 44.85 -2.55 -11.60
#